data_AF-A0A7W0YMM6-F1
#
_entry.id   AF-A0A7W0YMM6-F1
#
_cell.length_a   1.000
_cell.length_b   1.000
_cell.length_c   1.000
_cell.angle_alpha   90.00
_cell.angle_beta   90.00
_cell.angle_gamma   90.00
#
_symmetry.space_group_name_H-M   'P 1'
#
loop_
_entity.id
_entity.type
_entity.pdbx_description
1 polymer ?
#
loop_
_entity_poly.entity_id
_entity_poly.type
_entity_poly.pdbx_seq_one_letter_code
_entity_poly.pdbx_strand_id
1 'polypeptide(L)'
;MLKRHPTVQVPDIGPMDHAWDLLGEWQAEFELPESESPVHGKVTFRSWGDAELVLDPIEAAIAGIPSSVPLERASEVHLTDAGGGALQWVLHAPSTNWSLQATMWPGSLHLFVHDSEDDEEHLYRARATRNREYYLRKYPVA
;
A
#
# COMPACT_ATOMS: atom_id res chain seq x y z
N MET A 1 16.39 17.14 -22.02
CA MET A 1 16.68 17.26 -20.58
C MET A 1 15.74 16.31 -19.86
N LEU A 2 16.22 15.24 -19.21
CA LEU A 2 15.35 14.41 -18.37
C LEU A 2 14.73 15.31 -17.29
N LYS A 3 13.41 15.48 -17.30
CA LYS A 3 12.71 16.09 -16.17
C LYS A 3 12.97 15.19 -14.96
N ARG A 4 13.74 15.67 -13.99
CA ARG A 4 13.95 14.97 -12.72
C ARG A 4 12.59 14.66 -12.12
N HIS A 5 12.42 13.46 -11.57
CA HIS A 5 11.22 13.12 -10.81
C HIS A 5 11.02 14.19 -9.74
N PRO A 6 9.83 14.79 -9.67
CA PRO A 6 9.62 15.87 -8.74
C PRO A 6 9.60 15.25 -7.32
N THR A 7 10.11 15.95 -6.30
CA THR A 7 10.29 15.41 -4.94
C THR A 7 9.10 15.76 -4.05
N VAL A 8 8.64 14.81 -3.24
CA VAL A 8 7.61 15.04 -2.23
C VAL A 8 8.26 15.21 -0.87
N GLN A 9 7.86 16.25 -0.15
CA GLN A 9 8.26 16.41 1.23
C GLN A 9 7.51 15.40 2.10
N VAL A 10 8.22 14.42 2.63
CA VAL A 10 7.69 13.51 3.64
C VAL A 10 7.92 14.17 5.01
N PRO A 11 6.88 14.28 5.87
CA PRO A 11 7.05 14.80 7.24
C PRO A 11 8.22 14.11 7.94
N ASP A 12 9.06 14.91 8.62
CA ASP A 12 10.18 14.44 9.46
C ASP A 12 11.30 13.65 8.77
N ILE A 13 11.18 13.36 7.46
CA ILE A 13 12.19 12.68 6.64
C ILE A 13 12.86 13.64 5.64
N GLY A 14 12.08 14.48 4.95
CA GLY A 14 12.58 15.36 3.90
C GLY A 14 12.11 15.00 2.49
N PRO A 15 12.75 15.56 1.45
CA PRO A 15 12.32 15.37 0.07
C PRO A 15 12.69 13.98 -0.45
N MET A 16 11.68 13.23 -0.90
CA MET A 16 11.82 11.90 -1.49
C MET A 16 11.18 11.88 -2.88
N ASP A 17 11.90 11.35 -3.86
CA ASP A 17 11.48 11.27 -5.27
C ASP A 17 10.42 10.19 -5.53
N HIS A 18 10.51 9.06 -4.83
CA HIS A 18 9.58 7.94 -4.91
C HIS A 18 8.35 8.07 -4.00
N ALA A 19 8.39 8.99 -3.02
CA ALA A 19 7.26 9.27 -2.13
C ALA A 19 6.01 9.78 -2.88
N TRP A 20 6.18 10.36 -4.06
CA TRP A 20 5.06 10.79 -4.92
C TRP A 20 4.30 9.64 -5.58
N ASP A 21 4.87 8.44 -5.56
CA ASP A 21 4.18 7.27 -6.05
C ASP A 21 3.14 6.76 -5.05
N LEU A 22 3.10 7.23 -3.80
CA LEU A 22 2.05 6.79 -2.89
C LEU A 22 0.64 7.10 -3.43
N LEU A 23 0.38 8.36 -3.82
CA LEU A 23 -0.96 8.85 -4.11
C LEU A 23 -1.58 8.22 -5.35
N GLY A 24 -2.87 7.88 -5.25
CA GLY A 24 -3.67 7.28 -6.30
C GLY A 24 -3.78 5.77 -6.20
N GLU A 25 -4.31 5.17 -7.26
CA GLU A 25 -4.65 3.74 -7.32
C GLU A 25 -3.41 2.86 -7.54
N TRP A 26 -3.38 1.73 -6.84
CA TRP A 26 -2.46 0.61 -7.03
C TRP A 26 -3.27 -0.66 -7.21
N GLN A 27 -2.88 -1.51 -8.15
CA GLN A 27 -3.48 -2.84 -8.31
C GLN A 27 -2.92 -3.73 -7.20
N ALA A 28 -3.78 -4.42 -6.46
CA ALA A 28 -3.41 -5.21 -5.30
C ALA A 28 -3.80 -6.68 -5.47
N GLU A 29 -2.89 -7.57 -5.07
CA GLU A 29 -3.13 -9.00 -4.92
C GLU A 29 -2.99 -9.36 -3.44
N PHE A 30 -4.08 -9.79 -2.81
CA PHE A 30 -4.14 -10.20 -1.40
C PHE A 30 -3.96 -11.70 -1.29
N GLU A 31 -2.80 -12.12 -0.78
CA GLU A 31 -2.50 -13.52 -0.49
C GLU A 31 -3.01 -13.85 0.91
N LEU A 32 -3.88 -14.86 1.00
CA LEU A 32 -4.35 -15.44 2.24
C LEU A 32 -3.60 -16.77 2.49
N PRO A 33 -3.11 -17.05 3.70
CA PRO A 33 -2.40 -18.29 4.02
C PRO A 33 -3.19 -19.56 3.69
N GLU A 34 -4.51 -19.51 3.82
CA GLU A 34 -5.42 -20.66 3.63
C GLU A 34 -5.97 -20.79 2.20
N SER A 35 -5.66 -19.84 1.29
CA SER A 35 -6.17 -19.83 -0.08
C SER A 35 -5.09 -20.18 -1.10
N GLU A 36 -5.46 -20.98 -2.11
CA GLU A 36 -4.57 -21.30 -3.24
C GLU A 36 -4.46 -20.14 -4.26
N SER A 37 -5.38 -19.18 -4.22
CA SER A 37 -5.42 -18.03 -5.14
C SER A 37 -5.52 -16.70 -4.39
N PRO A 38 -4.80 -15.65 -4.84
CA PRO A 38 -4.92 -14.33 -4.25
C PRO A 38 -6.29 -13.71 -4.56
N VAL A 39 -6.77 -12.87 -3.65
CA VAL A 39 -7.92 -12.00 -3.86
C VAL A 39 -7.43 -10.73 -4.56
N HIS A 40 -7.94 -10.45 -5.73
CA HIS A 40 -7.57 -9.29 -6.53
C HIS A 40 -8.31 -8.06 -6.08
N GLY A 41 -7.70 -6.90 -6.29
CA GLY A 41 -8.30 -5.64 -5.94
C GLY A 41 -7.39 -4.47 -6.22
N LYS A 42 -7.59 -3.42 -5.44
CA LYS A 42 -6.82 -2.19 -5.53
C LYS A 42 -6.76 -1.48 -4.19
N VAL A 43 -5.65 -0.79 -3.95
CA VAL A 43 -5.54 0.17 -2.86
C VAL A 43 -5.39 1.58 -3.44
N THR A 44 -6.17 2.52 -2.93
CA THR A 44 -6.13 3.92 -3.37
C THR A 44 -5.73 4.80 -2.20
N PHE A 45 -4.58 5.46 -2.30
CA PHE A 45 -4.13 6.44 -1.30
C PHE A 45 -4.60 7.84 -1.70
N ARG A 46 -5.41 8.47 -0.86
CA ARG A 46 -5.80 9.89 -0.99
C ARG A 46 -4.78 10.80 -0.32
N SER A 47 -4.16 10.31 0.75
CA SER A 47 -3.03 10.93 1.44
C SER A 47 -2.19 9.86 2.15
N TRP A 48 -1.16 10.26 2.88
CA TRP A 48 -0.48 9.38 3.83
C TRP A 48 -1.42 8.88 4.94
N GLY A 49 -2.43 9.68 5.27
CA GLY A 49 -3.39 9.46 6.36
C GLY A 49 -4.62 8.65 5.98
N ASP A 50 -4.90 8.51 4.70
CA ASP A 50 -6.20 8.07 4.18
C ASP A 50 -6.00 7.24 2.93
N ALA A 51 -6.42 5.99 3.02
CA ALA A 51 -6.48 5.07 1.90
C ALA A 51 -7.76 4.22 1.95
N GLU A 52 -8.06 3.58 0.83
CA GLU A 52 -9.13 2.61 0.73
C GLU A 52 -8.64 1.38 -0.02
N LEU A 53 -8.84 0.21 0.57
CA LEU A 53 -8.67 -1.07 -0.08
C LEU A 53 -10.02 -1.54 -0.62
N VAL A 54 -10.07 -1.87 -1.91
CA VAL A 54 -11.25 -2.41 -2.58
C VAL A 54 -10.85 -3.71 -3.26
N LEU A 55 -11.46 -4.82 -2.84
CA LEU A 55 -11.23 -6.16 -3.36
C LEU A 55 -12.36 -6.56 -4.31
N ASP A 56 -12.11 -7.54 -5.18
CA ASP A 56 -13.15 -8.16 -5.99
C ASP A 56 -14.21 -8.73 -5.04
N PRO A 57 -15.50 -8.36 -5.20
CA PRO A 57 -16.52 -8.71 -4.23
C PRO A 57 -16.84 -10.21 -4.21
N ILE A 58 -16.62 -10.93 -5.31
CA ILE A 58 -16.86 -12.38 -5.37
C ILE A 58 -15.72 -13.10 -4.67
N GLU A 59 -14.47 -12.76 -5.02
CA GLU A 59 -13.28 -13.37 -4.41
C GLU A 59 -13.21 -13.07 -2.90
N ALA A 60 -13.51 -11.83 -2.49
CA ALA A 60 -13.56 -11.44 -1.08
C ALA A 60 -14.64 -12.20 -0.30
N ALA A 61 -15.83 -12.38 -0.89
CA ALA A 61 -16.90 -13.16 -0.26
C ALA A 61 -16.54 -14.64 -0.10
N ILE A 62 -15.86 -15.24 -1.09
CA ILE A 62 -15.36 -16.62 -1.02
C ILE A 62 -14.31 -16.74 0.08
N ALA A 63 -13.42 -15.76 0.18
CA ALA A 63 -12.37 -15.68 1.20
C ALA A 63 -12.87 -15.26 2.59
N GLY A 64 -14.15 -14.91 2.73
CA GLY A 64 -14.74 -14.50 4.01
C GLY A 64 -14.27 -13.14 4.54
N ILE A 65 -13.76 -12.26 3.67
CA ILE A 65 -13.25 -10.93 4.03
C ILE A 65 -14.09 -9.80 3.41
N PRO A 66 -14.08 -8.57 3.97
CA PRO A 66 -14.80 -7.46 3.37
C PRO A 66 -14.22 -7.02 2.03
N SER A 67 -15.09 -6.65 1.09
CA SER A 67 -14.69 -6.18 -0.24
C SER A 67 -14.28 -4.69 -0.28
N SER A 68 -14.56 -3.93 0.77
CA SER A 68 -14.09 -2.55 0.93
C SER A 68 -13.65 -2.35 2.38
N VAL A 69 -12.44 -1.82 2.56
CA VAL A 69 -11.83 -1.59 3.86
C VAL A 69 -11.23 -0.17 3.85
N PRO A 70 -11.83 0.79 4.57
CA PRO A 70 -11.24 2.10 4.78
C PRO A 70 -10.02 1.98 5.69
N LEU A 71 -8.97 2.76 5.39
CA LEU A 71 -7.68 2.70 6.06
C LEU A 71 -7.27 4.09 6.55
N GLU A 72 -6.91 4.17 7.83
CA GLU A 72 -6.48 5.40 8.50
C GLU A 72 -5.06 5.25 9.04
N ARG A 73 -4.20 6.27 8.90
CA ARG A 73 -2.82 6.17 9.40
C ARG A 73 -2.78 6.13 10.92
N ALA A 74 -2.11 5.12 11.45
CA ALA A 74 -1.93 4.87 12.87
C ALA A 74 -0.50 5.15 13.37
N SER A 75 0.48 5.33 12.48
CA SER A 75 1.86 5.65 12.86
C SER A 75 2.44 6.85 12.11
N GLU A 76 3.56 7.36 12.58
CA GLU A 76 4.46 8.19 11.76
C GLU A 76 5.01 7.41 10.57
N VAL A 77 5.50 8.14 9.57
CA VAL A 77 6.19 7.56 8.41
C VAL A 77 7.66 7.54 8.72
N HIS A 78 8.30 6.38 8.56
CA HIS A 78 9.70 6.17 8.85
C HIS A 78 10.47 5.74 7.61
N LEU A 79 11.71 6.23 7.49
CA LEU A 79 12.66 5.76 6.50
C LEU A 79 13.44 4.59 7.10
N THR A 80 13.40 3.43 6.45
CA THR A 80 14.13 2.23 6.86
C THR A 80 15.49 2.15 6.16
N ASP A 81 16.40 1.34 6.68
CA ASP A 81 17.67 1.00 6.03
C ASP A 81 17.52 -0.14 4.99
N ALA A 82 16.33 -0.75 4.89
CA ALA A 82 16.03 -1.84 3.99
C ALA A 82 16.00 -1.41 2.51
N GLY A 83 16.70 -2.16 1.65
CA GLY A 83 16.52 -2.11 0.19
C GLY A 83 16.73 -0.73 -0.46
N GLY A 84 17.55 0.13 0.15
CA GLY A 84 17.85 1.46 -0.39
C GLY A 84 16.98 2.60 0.14
N GLY A 85 16.26 2.40 1.25
CA GLY A 85 15.51 3.48 1.91
C GLY A 85 14.00 3.34 1.78
N ALA A 86 13.43 2.18 2.15
CA ALA A 86 11.98 1.99 2.08
C ALA A 86 11.26 2.93 3.06
N LEU A 87 10.11 3.47 2.64
CA LEU A 87 9.21 4.19 3.54
C LEU A 87 8.24 3.20 4.18
N GLN A 88 8.12 3.26 5.50
CA GLN A 88 7.25 2.37 6.27
C GLN A 88 6.32 3.16 7.18
N TRP A 89 5.06 2.76 7.22
CA TRP A 89 4.06 3.28 8.16
C TRP A 89 2.96 2.24 8.40
N VAL A 90 2.13 2.48 9.40
CA VAL A 90 1.01 1.61 9.77
C VAL A 90 -0.30 2.31 9.45
N LEU A 91 -1.22 1.56 8.86
CA LEU A 91 -2.62 1.92 8.68
C LEU A 91 -3.48 1.03 9.58
N HIS A 92 -4.59 1.55 10.08
CA HIS A 92 -5.59 0.83 10.85
C HIS A 92 -6.89 0.78 10.04
N ALA A 93 -7.56 -0.37 10.09
CA ALA A 93 -8.86 -0.60 9.49
C ALA A 93 -9.93 -0.76 10.58
N PRO A 94 -10.67 0.30 10.95
CA PRO A 94 -11.61 0.24 12.07
C PRO A 94 -12.74 -0.78 11.90
N SER A 95 -13.10 -1.11 10.65
CA SER A 95 -14.17 -2.06 10.34
C SER A 95 -13.82 -3.52 10.58
N THR A 96 -12.52 -3.85 10.63
CA THR A 96 -12.03 -5.23 10.71
C THR A 96 -11.05 -5.48 11.84
N ASN A 97 -10.70 -4.43 12.59
CA ASN A 97 -9.64 -4.46 13.61
C ASN A 97 -8.27 -4.83 13.03
N TRP A 98 -8.02 -4.55 11.76
CA TRP A 98 -6.73 -4.87 11.13
C TRP A 98 -5.72 -3.76 11.31
N SER A 99 -4.47 -4.15 11.52
CA SER A 99 -3.29 -3.30 11.39
C SER A 99 -2.55 -3.67 10.09
N LEU A 100 -2.31 -2.69 9.22
CA LEU A 100 -1.64 -2.87 7.94
C LEU A 100 -0.30 -2.13 7.95
N GLN A 101 0.80 -2.87 8.04
CA GLN A 101 2.12 -2.30 7.80
C GLN A 101 2.34 -2.10 6.30
N ALA A 102 2.37 -0.84 5.88
CA ALA A 102 2.70 -0.45 4.52
C ALA A 102 4.21 -0.24 4.39
N THR A 103 4.84 -0.93 3.44
CA THR A 103 6.25 -0.76 3.11
C THR A 103 6.39 -0.44 1.62
N MET A 104 6.92 0.74 1.32
CA MET A 104 7.01 1.27 -0.04
C MET A 104 8.47 1.43 -0.47
N TRP A 105 8.76 0.88 -1.64
CA TRP A 105 9.97 1.12 -2.43
C TRP A 105 9.61 1.86 -3.72
N PRO A 106 10.59 2.40 -4.46
CA PRO A 106 10.35 2.86 -5.82
C PRO A 106 9.65 1.77 -6.66
N GLY A 107 8.40 2.03 -7.05
CA GLY A 107 7.62 1.15 -7.92
C GLY A 107 6.93 -0.05 -7.25
N SER A 108 7.11 -0.27 -5.95
CA SER A 108 6.51 -1.41 -5.24
C SER A 108 5.94 -0.99 -3.89
N LEU A 109 4.74 -1.46 -3.58
CA LEU A 109 4.11 -1.29 -2.29
C LEU A 109 3.69 -2.65 -1.75
N HIS A 110 4.06 -2.95 -0.51
CA HIS A 110 3.64 -4.14 0.19
C HIS A 110 2.81 -3.74 1.39
N LEU A 111 1.72 -4.46 1.65
CA LEU A 111 0.90 -4.31 2.84
C LEU A 111 0.91 -5.63 3.60
N PHE A 112 1.30 -5.62 4.86
CA PHE A 112 1.25 -6.78 5.75
C PHE A 112 0.13 -6.56 6.74
N VAL A 113 -0.83 -7.48 6.78
CA VAL A 113 -2.05 -7.35 7.58
C VAL A 113 -1.95 -8.23 8.81
N HIS A 114 -2.13 -7.62 9.97
CA HIS A 114 -2.09 -8.24 11.29
C HIS A 114 -3.42 -7.95 12.00
N ASP A 115 -3.72 -8.74 13.03
CA ASP A 115 -4.70 -8.30 14.02
C ASP A 115 -4.11 -7.08 14.77
N SER A 116 -4.92 -6.07 15.06
CA SER A 116 -4.42 -4.89 15.78
C SER A 116 -4.20 -5.13 17.28
N GLU A 117 -4.78 -6.19 17.85
CA GLU A 117 -4.60 -6.59 19.24
C GLU A 117 -3.51 -7.66 19.42
N ASP A 118 -3.13 -8.35 18.35
CA ASP A 118 -2.07 -9.38 18.32
C ASP A 118 -1.20 -9.20 17.06
N ASP A 119 -0.06 -8.51 17.23
CA ASP A 119 0.88 -8.22 16.14
C ASP A 119 1.78 -9.42 15.77
N GLU A 120 1.77 -10.50 16.57
CA GLU A 120 2.50 -11.74 16.27
C GLU A 120 1.77 -12.58 15.20
N GLU A 121 0.45 -12.43 15.06
CA GLU A 121 -0.36 -13.15 14.07
C GLU A 121 -0.42 -12.41 12.72
N HIS A 122 0.36 -12.90 11.74
CA HIS A 122 0.28 -12.42 10.35
C HIS A 122 -0.94 -13.03 9.64
N LEU A 123 -1.97 -12.22 9.45
CA LEU A 123 -3.21 -12.63 8.79
C LEU A 123 -3.04 -12.74 7.27
N TYR A 124 -2.66 -11.65 6.59
CA TYR A 124 -2.65 -11.57 5.12
C TYR A 124 -1.50 -10.73 4.57
N ARG A 125 -1.15 -10.92 3.30
CA ARG A 125 -0.17 -10.07 2.61
C ARG A 125 -0.75 -9.54 1.31
N ALA A 126 -0.73 -8.23 1.14
CA ALA A 126 -1.00 -7.59 -0.14
C ALA A 126 0.29 -7.22 -0.85
N ARG A 127 0.36 -7.55 -2.13
CA ARG A 127 1.31 -6.93 -3.06
C ARG A 127 0.58 -5.93 -3.92
N ALA A 128 0.98 -4.66 -3.84
CA ALA A 128 0.42 -3.58 -4.62
C ALA A 128 1.43 -3.12 -5.69
N THR A 129 1.00 -3.08 -6.93
CA THR A 129 1.83 -2.71 -8.08
C THR A 129 1.15 -1.66 -8.96
N ARG A 130 1.97 -0.97 -9.76
CA ARG A 130 1.49 -0.09 -10.82
C ARG A 130 2.10 -0.53 -12.13
N ASN A 131 1.27 -0.56 -13.17
CA ASN A 131 1.71 -1.01 -14.48
C ASN A 131 2.60 0.05 -15.16
N ARG A 132 3.34 -0.38 -16.18
CA ARG A 132 4.21 0.49 -16.99
C ARG A 132 3.45 1.66 -17.63
N GLU A 133 2.20 1.45 -18.02
CA GLU A 133 1.36 2.48 -18.65
C GLU A 133 1.07 3.65 -17.71
N TYR A 134 0.84 3.36 -16.42
CA TYR A 134 0.70 4.40 -15.38
C TYR A 134 1.92 5.32 -15.38
N TYR A 135 3.13 4.73 -15.36
CA TYR A 135 4.38 5.49 -15.34
C TYR A 135 4.62 6.25 -16.65
N LEU A 136 4.31 5.66 -17.81
CA LEU A 136 4.42 6.35 -19.10
C LEU A 136 3.47 7.54 -19.23
N ARG A 137 2.25 7.42 -18.68
CA ARG A 137 1.28 8.53 -18.67
C ARG A 137 1.66 9.62 -17.69
N LYS A 138 2.10 9.26 -16.48
CA LYS A 138 2.46 10.20 -15.41
C LYS A 138 3.81 10.88 -15.67
N TYR A 139 4.75 10.15 -16.29
CA TYR A 139 6.09 10.61 -16.64
C TYR A 139 6.36 10.34 -18.14
N PRO A 140 5.75 11.10 -19.05
CA PRO A 140 6.01 10.93 -20.47
C PRO A 140 7.48 11.21 -20.75
N VAL A 141 8.18 10.23 -21.31
CA VAL A 141 9.56 10.39 -21.78
C VAL A 141 9.51 11.36 -22.95
N ALA A 142 10.09 12.54 -22.77
CA ALA A 142 10.21 13.57 -23.80
C ALA A 142 11.37 13.27 -24.76
#